data_AF-A0A661E3T7-F1
#
_entry.id   AF-A0A661E3T7-F1
#
_cell.length_a   1.000
_cell.length_b   1.000
_cell.length_c   1.000
_cell.angle_alpha   90.00
_cell.angle_beta   90.00
_cell.angle_gamma   90.00
#
_symmetry.space_group_name_H-M   'P 1'
#
loop_
_entity.id
_entity.type
_entity.pdbx_description
1 polymer ?
#
loop_
_entity_poly.entity_id
_entity_poly.type
_entity_poly.pdbx_seq_one_letter_code
_entity_poly.pdbx_strand_id
1 'polypeptide(L)'
;MTESYAECNAQFTFRVAADLCLNSRFWKDVAVLFSGGVECAVPVVMQYDCMHMFKQQLQRLAVIILGLNLVAACTIQPARIPSGTIPQTAAPGILEDEHAERVINDLGEDHVLDDSSLHYYELLDTIAQLAVAAGGSADDWQVYLFDAPDIVDVRAIQGNTILVWSGIFDVVDSHDELAGLLACELAHGLARHTDPVEFNLGSELLFGVSDITASIGIMLLTQGVVAVSGVGMTRWLYVEAADLDGLDRVYDEQQIEEMAEIALLILASSDYAPGGLLDFWRRVGSDPGLGTRLQRLSRDLSPAERIAVLEAAMTLLQAGHNEIAALSSQ
;
A
#
# COMPACT_ATOMS: atom_id res chain seq x y z
N MET A 1 -4.98 -33.58 -45.09
CA MET A 1 -4.83 -32.34 -45.89
C MET A 1 -6.19 -31.63 -45.87
N THR A 2 -6.67 -30.96 -44.82
CA THR A 2 -5.99 -30.14 -43.80
C THR A 2 -4.98 -29.20 -44.41
N GLU A 3 -5.47 -28.14 -45.04
CA GLU A 3 -4.78 -26.85 -45.20
C GLU A 3 -5.75 -25.90 -45.92
N SER A 4 -6.15 -24.83 -45.20
CA SER A 4 -6.69 -23.55 -45.69
C SER A 4 -7.64 -22.88 -44.68
N TYR A 5 -7.88 -23.47 -43.49
CA TYR A 5 -8.56 -22.80 -42.37
C TYR A 5 -7.63 -21.90 -41.53
N ALA A 6 -6.39 -21.65 -41.99
CA ALA A 6 -5.35 -20.97 -41.22
C ALA A 6 -5.05 -19.51 -41.65
N GLU A 7 -5.68 -18.95 -42.68
CA GLU A 7 -5.24 -17.64 -43.22
C GLU A 7 -6.26 -16.49 -43.21
N CYS A 8 -7.40 -16.62 -42.53
CA CYS A 8 -8.27 -15.47 -42.29
C CYS A 8 -8.49 -15.20 -40.79
N ASN A 9 -7.45 -15.42 -39.98
CA ASN A 9 -7.48 -15.19 -38.53
C ASN A 9 -6.34 -14.28 -38.03
N ALA A 10 -5.73 -13.47 -38.90
CA ALA A 10 -4.54 -12.68 -38.56
C ALA A 10 -4.57 -11.19 -38.98
N GLN A 11 -5.69 -10.64 -39.46
CA GLN A 11 -5.72 -9.23 -39.91
C GLN A 11 -6.91 -8.38 -39.45
N PHE A 12 -7.78 -8.86 -38.56
CA PHE A 12 -8.89 -8.04 -38.03
C PHE A 12 -8.78 -7.73 -36.53
N THR A 13 -7.57 -7.74 -35.99
CA THR A 13 -7.25 -7.27 -34.63
C THR A 13 -6.82 -5.81 -34.56
N PHE A 14 -6.85 -5.05 -35.66
CA PHE A 14 -6.40 -3.64 -35.64
C PHE A 14 -7.31 -2.74 -36.49
N ARG A 15 -8.60 -2.68 -36.15
CA ARG A 15 -9.44 -1.51 -36.51
C ARG A 15 -10.81 -1.36 -35.83
N VAL A 16 -11.17 -2.22 -34.89
CA VAL A 16 -12.46 -2.07 -34.16
C VAL A 16 -12.32 -1.29 -32.85
N ALA A 17 -11.08 -1.02 -32.40
CA ALA A 17 -10.82 -0.25 -31.18
C ALA A 17 -11.01 1.28 -31.32
N ALA A 18 -11.45 1.80 -32.47
CA ALA A 18 -11.53 3.25 -32.70
C ALA A 18 -12.93 3.84 -32.91
N ASP A 19 -14.00 3.05 -33.05
CA ASP A 19 -15.35 3.58 -33.33
C ASP A 19 -16.42 3.19 -32.28
N LEU A 20 -16.01 2.64 -31.13
CA LEU A 20 -16.92 2.29 -30.03
C LEU A 20 -17.36 3.47 -29.16
N CYS A 21 -16.95 4.70 -29.50
CA CYS A 21 -17.52 5.92 -28.94
C CYS A 21 -17.96 6.87 -30.06
N LEU A 22 -19.23 7.26 -30.01
CA LEU A 22 -19.77 8.46 -30.69
C LEU A 22 -19.99 8.39 -32.21
N ASN A 23 -20.87 7.50 -32.72
CA ASN A 23 -21.66 7.90 -33.89
C ASN A 23 -22.98 7.13 -34.06
N SER A 24 -24.10 7.84 -33.96
CA SER A 24 -25.46 7.33 -34.19
C SER A 24 -25.79 7.08 -35.68
N ARG A 25 -24.82 7.25 -36.59
CA ARG A 25 -25.02 7.14 -38.03
C ARG A 25 -24.81 5.74 -38.62
N PHE A 26 -24.11 4.84 -37.94
CA PHE A 26 -23.79 3.51 -38.49
C PHE A 26 -25.04 2.62 -38.67
N TRP A 27 -26.09 2.85 -37.88
CA TRP A 27 -27.32 2.04 -37.93
C TRP A 27 -28.29 2.41 -39.05
N LYS A 28 -28.07 3.50 -39.80
CA LYS A 28 -28.93 3.85 -40.94
C LYS A 28 -28.62 3.05 -42.21
N ASP A 29 -27.38 2.61 -42.38
CA ASP A 29 -26.94 2.00 -43.64
C ASP A 29 -27.06 0.46 -43.67
N VAL A 30 -27.28 -0.18 -42.51
CA VAL A 30 -27.53 -1.63 -42.44
C VAL A 30 -28.98 -1.99 -42.82
N ALA A 31 -29.87 -1.01 -42.90
CA ALA A 31 -31.30 -1.23 -43.19
C ALA A 31 -31.63 -1.46 -44.69
N VAL A 32 -30.64 -1.50 -45.61
CA VAL A 32 -30.90 -1.54 -47.07
C VAL A 32 -30.54 -2.87 -47.75
N LEU A 33 -30.03 -3.90 -47.03
CA LEU A 33 -29.52 -5.11 -47.69
C LEU A 33 -30.34 -6.41 -47.57
N PHE A 34 -31.62 -6.35 -47.19
CA PHE A 34 -32.48 -7.54 -47.27
C PHE A 34 -33.89 -7.21 -47.77
N SER A 35 -34.05 -7.08 -49.09
CA SER A 35 -35.35 -7.24 -49.76
C SER A 35 -35.47 -8.66 -50.29
N GLY A 36 -36.08 -9.56 -49.50
CA GLY A 36 -36.30 -10.93 -49.94
C GLY A 36 -36.89 -11.84 -48.87
N GLY A 37 -38.17 -11.64 -48.54
CA GLY A 37 -39.00 -12.69 -47.97
C GLY A 37 -39.15 -12.69 -46.46
N VAL A 38 -40.42 -12.61 -46.04
CA VAL A 38 -40.96 -12.75 -44.67
C VAL A 38 -40.77 -11.53 -43.77
N GLU A 39 -41.78 -10.67 -43.79
CA GLU A 39 -42.02 -9.66 -42.76
C GLU A 39 -42.24 -10.34 -41.40
N CYS A 40 -41.19 -10.43 -40.60
CA CYS A 40 -41.31 -10.37 -39.15
C CYS A 40 -40.98 -8.94 -38.74
N ALA A 41 -41.97 -8.04 -38.83
CA ALA A 41 -41.88 -6.73 -38.22
C ALA A 41 -41.92 -6.90 -36.69
N VAL A 42 -40.77 -7.13 -36.08
CA VAL A 42 -40.58 -6.80 -34.67
C VAL A 42 -40.54 -5.27 -34.62
N PRO A 43 -41.45 -4.59 -33.91
CA PRO A 43 -41.54 -3.15 -34.00
C PRO A 43 -40.26 -2.50 -33.46
N VAL A 44 -39.64 -1.63 -34.25
CA VAL A 44 -38.40 -0.89 -33.93
C VAL A 44 -38.51 -0.12 -32.59
N VAL A 45 -39.73 0.24 -32.18
CA VAL A 45 -40.04 0.85 -30.87
C VAL A 45 -39.67 -0.09 -29.71
N MET A 46 -39.95 -1.39 -29.85
CA MET A 46 -39.65 -2.40 -28.84
C MET A 46 -38.14 -2.59 -28.64
N GLN A 47 -37.32 -2.29 -29.65
CA GLN A 47 -35.86 -2.40 -29.62
C GLN A 47 -35.19 -1.18 -28.97
N TYR A 48 -35.74 0.02 -29.19
CA TYR A 48 -35.31 1.25 -28.48
C TYR A 48 -35.73 1.24 -27.01
N ASP A 49 -36.96 0.83 -26.70
CA ASP A 49 -37.42 0.73 -25.31
C ASP A 49 -36.65 -0.35 -24.55
N CYS A 50 -36.35 -1.48 -25.19
CA CYS A 50 -35.51 -2.53 -24.59
C CYS A 50 -34.08 -2.03 -24.33
N MET A 51 -33.47 -1.29 -25.26
CA MET A 51 -32.13 -0.72 -25.08
C MET A 51 -32.10 0.41 -24.04
N HIS A 52 -33.16 1.21 -23.93
CA HIS A 52 -33.29 2.27 -22.92
C HIS A 52 -33.53 1.70 -21.52
N MET A 53 -34.38 0.67 -21.41
CA MET A 53 -34.55 -0.10 -20.18
C MET A 53 -33.26 -0.81 -19.79
N PHE A 54 -32.53 -1.40 -20.73
CA PHE A 54 -31.26 -2.08 -20.48
C PHE A 54 -30.19 -1.11 -19.96
N LYS A 55 -30.07 0.09 -20.55
CA LYS A 55 -29.20 1.16 -20.03
C LYS A 55 -29.61 1.61 -18.62
N GLN A 56 -30.90 1.73 -18.35
CA GLN A 56 -31.40 2.13 -17.03
C GLN A 56 -31.12 1.06 -15.97
N GLN A 57 -31.23 -0.22 -16.32
CA GLN A 57 -30.88 -1.34 -15.43
C GLN A 57 -29.37 -1.39 -15.17
N LEU A 58 -28.54 -1.15 -16.19
CA LEU A 58 -27.08 -1.06 -16.04
C LEU A 58 -26.65 0.11 -15.15
N GLN A 59 -27.25 1.29 -15.32
CA GLN A 59 -26.98 2.44 -14.45
C GLN A 59 -27.36 2.15 -12.99
N ARG A 60 -28.49 1.47 -12.77
CA ARG A 60 -28.90 1.05 -11.42
C ARG A 60 -27.93 0.03 -10.83
N LEU A 61 -27.50 -0.95 -11.62
CA LEU A 61 -26.52 -1.94 -11.17
C LEU A 61 -25.18 -1.28 -10.79
N ALA A 62 -24.68 -0.37 -11.62
CA ALA A 62 -23.45 0.37 -11.36
C ALA A 62 -23.55 1.23 -10.09
N VAL A 63 -24.69 1.89 -9.85
CA VAL A 63 -24.93 2.67 -8.62
C VAL A 63 -25.00 1.77 -7.39
N ILE A 64 -25.59 0.58 -7.51
CA ILE A 64 -25.64 -0.40 -6.41
C ILE A 64 -24.25 -0.95 -6.09
N ILE A 65 -23.46 -1.30 -7.11
CA ILE A 65 -22.07 -1.75 -6.95
C ILE A 65 -21.23 -0.64 -6.31
N LEU A 66 -21.32 0.60 -6.80
CA LEU A 66 -20.63 1.74 -6.22
C LEU A 66 -21.04 1.97 -4.76
N GLY A 67 -22.34 1.87 -4.46
CA GLY A 67 -22.86 1.98 -3.10
C GLY A 67 -22.36 0.87 -2.16
N LEU A 68 -22.29 -0.38 -2.64
CA LEU A 68 -21.76 -1.51 -1.86
C LEU A 68 -20.25 -1.36 -1.57
N ASN A 69 -19.48 -0.86 -2.54
CA ASN A 69 -18.05 -0.62 -2.35
C ASN A 69 -17.77 0.53 -1.36
N LEU A 70 -18.59 1.58 -1.35
CA LEU A 70 -18.48 2.68 -0.39
C LEU A 70 -18.77 2.24 1.06
N VAL A 71 -19.64 1.25 1.26
CA VAL A 71 -19.94 0.70 2.60
C VAL A 71 -18.78 -0.15 3.13
N ALA A 72 -18.06 -0.86 2.26
CA ALA A 72 -16.91 -1.68 2.63
C ALA A 72 -15.72 -0.86 3.17
N ALA A 73 -15.54 0.38 2.67
CA ALA A 73 -14.48 1.27 3.12
C ALA A 73 -14.60 1.65 4.61
N CYS A 74 -15.82 1.68 5.16
CA CYS A 74 -16.05 2.04 6.57
C CYS A 74 -15.83 0.88 7.56
N THR A 75 -15.59 -0.36 7.10
CA THR A 75 -15.42 -1.54 7.98
C THR A 75 -13.98 -1.96 8.17
N ILE A 76 -13.03 -1.17 7.66
CA ILE A 76 -11.60 -1.46 7.62
C ILE A 76 -10.84 -0.33 8.31
N GLN A 77 -11.13 -0.08 9.59
CA GLN A 77 -10.29 0.77 10.41
C GLN A 77 -9.57 -0.07 11.46
N PRO A 78 -8.22 -0.12 11.46
CA PRO A 78 -7.49 -0.79 12.51
C PRO A 78 -7.76 -0.12 13.86
N ALA A 79 -7.75 -0.92 14.93
CA ALA A 79 -7.91 -0.39 16.27
C ALA A 79 -6.72 0.49 16.64
N ARG A 80 -6.99 1.63 17.28
CA ARG A 80 -5.94 2.55 17.73
C ARG A 80 -5.11 1.95 18.85
N ILE A 81 -3.79 2.12 18.78
CA ILE A 81 -2.86 1.72 19.84
C ILE A 81 -3.00 2.72 21.00
N PRO A 82 -3.18 2.26 22.25
CA PRO A 82 -3.27 3.17 23.39
C PRO A 82 -1.96 3.94 23.58
N SER A 83 -2.08 5.27 23.75
CA SER A 83 -0.96 6.14 24.09
C SER A 83 -0.19 5.62 25.31
N GLY A 84 1.14 5.78 25.29
CA GLY A 84 2.06 5.28 26.31
C GLY A 84 2.40 3.78 26.20
N THR A 85 2.00 3.11 25.12
CA THR A 85 2.18 1.66 24.94
C THR A 85 3.17 1.35 23.82
N ILE A 86 4.16 0.50 24.11
CA ILE A 86 4.95 -0.19 23.09
C ILE A 86 4.30 -1.55 22.82
N PRO A 87 3.81 -1.84 21.60
CA PRO A 87 3.30 -3.16 21.25
C PRO A 87 4.38 -4.24 21.43
N GLN A 88 3.96 -5.43 21.85
CA GLN A 88 4.87 -6.56 21.98
C GLN A 88 5.19 -7.13 20.59
N THR A 89 6.46 -7.48 20.37
CA THR A 89 6.86 -8.14 19.13
C THR A 89 6.16 -9.49 19.00
N ALA A 90 5.52 -9.70 17.86
CA ALA A 90 4.96 -10.99 17.48
C ALA A 90 5.94 -11.73 16.58
N ALA A 91 6.05 -13.06 16.76
CA ALA A 91 6.78 -13.89 15.81
C ALA A 91 6.07 -13.83 14.45
N PRO A 92 6.82 -13.64 13.35
CA PRO A 92 6.23 -13.56 12.03
C PRO A 92 5.62 -14.89 11.59
N GLY A 93 4.57 -14.81 10.78
CA GLY A 93 3.94 -15.96 10.15
C GLY A 93 4.66 -16.37 8.86
N ILE A 94 4.48 -17.63 8.45
CA ILE A 94 5.11 -18.19 7.24
C ILE A 94 4.87 -17.31 5.99
N LEU A 95 3.66 -16.78 5.82
CA LEU A 95 3.35 -15.95 4.64
C LEU A 95 4.05 -14.58 4.68
N GLU A 96 4.32 -14.05 5.86
CA GLU A 96 5.05 -12.80 6.06
C GLU A 96 6.53 -13.01 5.74
N ASP A 97 7.10 -14.10 6.22
CA ASP A 97 8.49 -14.50 5.90
C ASP A 97 8.67 -14.73 4.39
N GLU A 98 7.76 -15.48 3.76
CA GLU A 98 7.78 -15.71 2.30
C GLU A 98 7.62 -14.40 1.52
N HIS A 99 6.87 -13.42 2.04
CA HIS A 99 6.76 -12.10 1.42
C HIS A 99 8.07 -11.32 1.54
N ALA A 100 8.65 -11.27 2.73
CA ALA A 100 9.94 -10.61 2.97
C ALA A 100 11.03 -11.19 2.06
N GLU A 101 11.15 -12.52 1.99
CA GLU A 101 12.12 -13.19 1.11
C GLU A 101 11.92 -12.81 -0.37
N ARG A 102 10.67 -12.68 -0.84
CA ARG A 102 10.40 -12.24 -2.23
C ARG A 102 10.87 -10.81 -2.47
N VAL A 103 10.55 -9.89 -1.57
CA VAL A 103 10.95 -8.48 -1.69
C VAL A 103 12.48 -8.35 -1.66
N ILE A 104 13.15 -9.05 -0.75
CA ILE A 104 14.62 -9.04 -0.66
C ILE A 104 15.26 -9.58 -1.94
N ASN A 105 14.75 -10.69 -2.46
CA ASN A 105 15.28 -11.28 -3.71
C ASN A 105 15.08 -10.36 -4.91
N ASP A 106 13.91 -9.74 -5.04
CA ASP A 106 13.58 -8.80 -6.12
C ASP A 106 14.49 -7.57 -6.08
N LEU A 107 14.63 -6.94 -4.91
CA LEU A 107 15.57 -5.82 -4.71
C LEU A 107 17.03 -6.24 -4.92
N GLY A 108 17.37 -7.49 -4.58
CA GLY A 108 18.68 -8.09 -4.77
C GLY A 108 19.10 -8.25 -6.24
N GLU A 109 18.14 -8.21 -7.18
CA GLU A 109 18.45 -8.21 -8.62
C GLU A 109 19.08 -6.89 -9.07
N ASP A 110 18.67 -5.78 -8.45
CA ASP A 110 19.10 -4.42 -8.80
C ASP A 110 20.16 -3.85 -7.84
N HIS A 111 20.20 -4.32 -6.59
CA HIS A 111 21.06 -3.81 -5.54
C HIS A 111 21.77 -4.94 -4.79
N VAL A 112 23.10 -4.86 -4.70
CA VAL A 112 23.90 -5.88 -4.02
C VAL A 112 23.67 -5.81 -2.52
N LEU A 113 23.41 -6.94 -1.87
CA LEU A 113 23.36 -7.02 -0.41
C LEU A 113 24.76 -6.85 0.20
N ASP A 114 24.86 -5.98 1.19
CA ASP A 114 26.03 -5.81 2.04
C ASP A 114 25.79 -6.49 3.40
N ASP A 115 26.56 -7.53 3.66
CA ASP A 115 26.47 -8.39 4.84
C ASP A 115 27.72 -8.35 5.73
N SER A 116 28.65 -7.42 5.46
CA SER A 116 29.99 -7.46 6.07
C SER A 116 30.67 -6.12 6.27
N SER A 117 30.07 -4.99 5.85
CA SER A 117 30.62 -3.67 6.14
C SER A 117 30.44 -3.24 7.61
N LEU A 118 31.18 -2.21 8.01
CA LEU A 118 31.01 -1.58 9.33
C LEU A 118 29.61 -1.00 9.49
N HIS A 119 29.05 -0.43 8.42
CA HIS A 119 27.68 0.09 8.42
C HIS A 119 26.65 -1.02 8.65
N TYR A 120 26.85 -2.21 8.05
CA TYR A 120 25.99 -3.36 8.30
C TYR A 120 25.99 -3.75 9.79
N TYR A 121 27.17 -3.85 10.41
CA TYR A 121 27.26 -4.17 11.84
C TYR A 121 26.69 -3.06 12.74
N GLU A 122 26.87 -1.79 12.38
CA GLU A 122 26.26 -0.66 13.10
C GLU A 122 24.73 -0.77 13.09
N LEU A 123 24.11 -1.11 11.96
CA LEU A 123 22.67 -1.34 11.86
C LEU A 123 22.20 -2.49 12.76
N LEU A 124 22.92 -3.62 12.76
CA LEU A 124 22.59 -4.76 13.60
C LEU A 124 22.64 -4.39 15.09
N ASP A 125 23.68 -3.68 15.52
CA ASP A 125 23.84 -3.26 16.91
C ASP A 125 22.77 -2.24 17.32
N THR A 126 22.41 -1.30 16.45
CA THR A 126 21.35 -0.32 16.73
C THR A 126 19.99 -0.99 16.81
N ILE A 127 19.61 -1.85 15.85
CA ILE A 127 18.33 -2.55 15.89
C ILE A 127 18.22 -3.49 17.08
N ALA A 128 19.30 -4.20 17.42
CA ALA A 128 19.32 -5.06 18.61
C ALA A 128 19.02 -4.26 19.89
N GLN A 129 19.62 -3.08 20.07
CA GLN A 129 19.37 -2.21 21.21
C GLN A 129 17.95 -1.68 21.24
N LEU A 130 17.43 -1.23 20.09
CA LEU A 130 16.06 -0.70 19.98
C LEU A 130 15.01 -1.81 20.23
N ALA A 131 15.23 -3.02 19.71
CA ALA A 131 14.33 -4.16 19.92
C ALA A 131 14.28 -4.58 21.40
N VAL A 132 15.42 -4.59 22.09
CA VAL A 132 15.48 -4.83 23.55
C VAL A 132 14.79 -3.71 24.32
N ALA A 133 14.99 -2.45 23.93
CA ALA A 133 14.32 -1.29 24.53
C ALA A 133 12.79 -1.34 24.33
N ALA A 134 12.33 -1.93 23.23
CA ALA A 134 10.91 -2.20 22.97
C ALA A 134 10.33 -3.37 23.79
N GLY A 135 11.16 -4.06 24.57
CA GLY A 135 10.76 -5.22 25.38
C GLY A 135 10.80 -6.57 24.64
N GLY A 136 11.35 -6.59 23.42
CA GLY A 136 11.60 -7.80 22.63
C GLY A 136 13.02 -8.33 22.78
N SER A 137 13.46 -9.06 21.76
CA SER A 137 14.81 -9.61 21.64
C SER A 137 15.50 -9.13 20.35
N ALA A 138 16.84 -9.15 20.34
CA ALA A 138 17.62 -8.79 19.16
C ALA A 138 17.34 -9.72 17.96
N ASP A 139 16.99 -10.99 18.22
CA ASP A 139 16.73 -12.00 17.21
C ASP A 139 15.31 -11.88 16.59
N ASP A 140 14.47 -10.98 17.13
CA ASP A 140 13.10 -10.81 16.65
C ASP A 140 13.03 -10.11 15.29
N TRP A 141 14.12 -9.44 14.87
CA TRP A 141 14.18 -8.58 13.68
C TRP A 141 15.32 -8.96 12.75
N GLN A 142 15.05 -8.88 11.44
CA GLN A 142 16.04 -9.10 10.39
C GLN A 142 16.36 -7.77 9.70
N VAL A 143 17.64 -7.52 9.42
CA VAL A 143 18.10 -6.30 8.78
C VAL A 143 18.87 -6.63 7.52
N TYR A 144 18.50 -5.99 6.42
CA TYR A 144 19.16 -6.12 5.12
C TYR A 144 19.65 -4.76 4.65
N LEU A 145 20.95 -4.65 4.42
CA LEU A 145 21.58 -3.47 3.83
C LEU A 145 21.82 -3.70 2.35
N PHE A 146 21.28 -2.82 1.52
CA PHE A 146 21.54 -2.77 0.09
C PHE A 146 22.61 -1.72 -0.22
N ASP A 147 23.65 -2.10 -0.97
CA ASP A 147 24.65 -1.18 -1.51
C ASP A 147 24.05 -0.37 -2.66
N ALA A 148 23.53 0.79 -2.30
CA ALA A 148 22.84 1.74 -3.16
C ALA A 148 23.05 3.16 -2.63
N PRO A 149 24.26 3.74 -2.80
CA PRO A 149 24.62 5.03 -2.20
C PRO A 149 23.79 6.21 -2.73
N ASP A 150 23.21 6.05 -3.92
CA ASP A 150 22.32 7.04 -4.54
C ASP A 150 20.90 7.03 -3.96
N ILE A 151 20.54 6.01 -3.18
CA ILE A 151 19.21 5.85 -2.59
C ILE A 151 19.29 6.10 -1.08
N VAL A 152 18.55 7.12 -0.63
CA VAL A 152 18.47 7.49 0.78
C VAL A 152 17.13 7.03 1.32
N ASP A 153 17.11 5.85 1.97
CA ASP A 153 15.87 5.24 2.44
C ASP A 153 16.09 4.17 3.51
N VAL A 154 15.07 3.95 4.34
CA VAL A 154 14.97 2.85 5.30
C VAL A 154 13.50 2.47 5.47
N ARG A 155 13.19 1.18 5.48
CA ARG A 155 11.81 0.69 5.50
C ARG A 155 11.66 -0.56 6.35
N ALA A 156 10.66 -0.58 7.22
CA ALA A 156 10.11 -1.83 7.70
C ALA A 156 9.13 -2.44 6.68
N ILE A 157 9.20 -3.74 6.51
CA ILE A 157 8.23 -4.55 5.78
C ILE A 157 7.70 -5.66 6.71
N GLN A 158 6.70 -6.39 6.22
CA GLN A 158 6.16 -7.57 6.91
C GLN A 158 7.26 -8.58 7.28
N GLY A 159 7.04 -9.34 8.35
CA GLY A 159 7.98 -10.36 8.77
C GLY A 159 9.12 -9.82 9.65
N ASN A 160 8.88 -8.76 10.43
CA ASN A 160 9.87 -8.09 11.28
C ASN A 160 11.19 -7.80 10.54
N THR A 161 11.08 -7.31 9.31
CA THR A 161 12.23 -7.12 8.41
C THR A 161 12.42 -5.65 8.12
N ILE A 162 13.65 -5.15 8.28
CA ILE A 162 14.06 -3.78 7.99
C ILE A 162 15.02 -3.78 6.81
N LEU A 163 14.69 -3.00 5.79
CA LEU A 163 15.47 -2.78 4.59
C LEU A 163 16.14 -1.41 4.66
N VAL A 164 17.44 -1.36 4.41
CA VAL A 164 18.23 -0.13 4.47
C VAL A 164 18.99 0.05 3.17
N TRP A 165 19.02 1.27 2.63
CA TRP A 165 19.86 1.61 1.47
C TRP A 165 21.06 2.44 1.92
N SER A 166 22.25 2.12 1.41
CA SER A 166 23.52 2.70 1.91
C SER A 166 23.63 4.22 1.79
N GLY A 167 22.82 4.87 0.94
CA GLY A 167 22.75 6.33 0.88
C GLY A 167 22.26 6.99 2.18
N ILE A 168 21.66 6.24 3.12
CA ILE A 168 21.26 6.78 4.43
C ILE A 168 22.46 7.29 5.23
N PHE A 169 23.63 6.65 5.10
CA PHE A 169 24.84 7.01 5.82
C PHE A 169 25.46 8.33 5.35
N ASP A 170 25.08 8.81 4.16
CA ASP A 170 25.51 10.11 3.65
C ASP A 170 24.72 11.29 4.24
N VAL A 171 23.56 11.02 4.86
CA VAL A 171 22.65 12.06 5.31
C VAL A 171 22.51 12.12 6.82
N VAL A 172 22.79 11.04 7.56
CA VAL A 172 22.77 11.05 9.03
C VAL A 172 24.06 11.64 9.58
N ASP A 173 23.95 12.59 10.51
CA ASP A 173 25.10 13.28 11.11
C ASP A 173 25.52 12.66 12.46
N SER A 174 24.71 11.76 13.02
CA SER A 174 24.99 11.09 14.29
C SER A 174 24.29 9.73 14.41
N HIS A 175 24.77 8.91 15.36
CA HIS A 175 24.14 7.64 15.72
C HIS A 175 22.73 7.84 16.29
N ASP A 176 22.46 8.97 16.96
CA ASP A 176 21.12 9.29 17.48
C ASP A 176 20.13 9.57 16.35
N GLU A 177 20.56 10.19 15.25
CA GLU A 177 19.72 10.38 14.07
C GLU A 177 19.43 9.05 13.37
N LEU A 178 20.44 8.19 13.20
CA LEU A 178 20.28 6.85 12.62
C LEU A 178 19.33 6.00 13.48
N ALA A 179 19.56 5.95 14.79
CA ALA A 179 18.69 5.24 15.72
C ALA A 179 17.26 5.79 15.70
N GLY A 180 17.11 7.12 15.56
CA GLY A 180 15.82 7.77 15.39
C GLY A 180 15.04 7.24 14.18
N LEU A 181 15.69 7.17 13.02
CA LEU A 181 15.09 6.66 11.78
C LEU A 181 14.74 5.17 11.89
N LEU A 182 15.63 4.37 12.47
CA LEU A 182 15.40 2.95 12.68
C LEU A 182 14.28 2.68 13.70
N ALA A 183 14.17 3.51 14.75
CA ALA A 183 13.09 3.42 15.72
C ALA A 183 11.71 3.72 15.11
N CYS A 184 11.61 4.62 14.12
CA CYS A 184 10.38 4.83 13.35
C CYS A 184 9.94 3.57 12.61
N GLU A 185 10.86 2.94 11.89
CA GLU A 185 10.55 1.74 11.11
C GLU A 185 10.23 0.56 12.02
N LEU A 186 10.96 0.42 13.13
CA LEU A 186 10.66 -0.57 14.17
C LEU A 186 9.25 -0.34 14.75
N ALA A 187 8.89 0.91 15.04
CA ALA A 187 7.56 1.28 15.52
C ALA A 187 6.46 0.95 14.50
N HIS A 188 6.70 1.18 13.20
CA HIS A 188 5.75 0.78 12.15
C HIS A 188 5.51 -0.73 12.14
N GLY A 189 6.55 -1.56 12.23
CA GLY A 189 6.37 -3.01 12.23
C GLY A 189 5.80 -3.55 13.55
N LEU A 190 6.17 -3.01 14.71
CA LEU A 190 5.55 -3.36 16.01
C LEU A 190 4.06 -3.03 16.04
N ALA A 191 3.68 -1.89 15.46
CA ALA A 191 2.30 -1.47 15.30
C ALA A 191 1.56 -2.20 14.17
N ARG A 192 2.25 -3.08 13.43
CA ARG A 192 1.73 -3.80 12.25
C ARG A 192 1.18 -2.86 11.18
N HIS A 193 1.75 -1.67 11.06
CA HIS A 193 1.40 -0.71 10.00
C HIS A 193 1.89 -1.16 8.63
N THR A 194 2.94 -1.98 8.59
CA THR A 194 3.53 -2.58 7.37
C THR A 194 2.69 -3.73 6.82
N ASP A 195 1.79 -4.28 7.63
CA ASP A 195 0.96 -5.41 7.24
C ASP A 195 -0.02 -5.02 6.15
N PRO A 196 -0.33 -5.94 5.23
CA PRO A 196 -1.35 -5.66 4.25
C PRO A 196 -2.65 -5.48 5.00
N VAL A 197 -3.52 -4.61 4.50
CA VAL A 197 -4.83 -4.41 5.10
C VAL A 197 -5.53 -5.76 5.28
N GLU A 198 -5.81 -6.11 6.54
CA GLU A 198 -6.54 -7.32 6.85
C GLU A 198 -8.01 -7.14 6.48
N PHE A 199 -8.47 -7.96 5.55
CA PHE A 199 -9.87 -8.00 5.17
C PHE A 199 -10.60 -9.00 6.07
N ASN A 200 -11.54 -8.51 6.86
CA ASN A 200 -12.41 -9.39 7.63
C ASN A 200 -13.32 -10.22 6.70
N LEU A 201 -13.96 -11.25 7.25
CA LEU A 201 -14.86 -12.14 6.49
C LEU A 201 -15.95 -11.37 5.73
N GLY A 202 -16.44 -10.26 6.28
CA GLY A 202 -17.41 -9.39 5.61
C GLY A 202 -16.83 -8.73 4.36
N SER A 203 -15.63 -8.16 4.45
CA SER A 203 -14.91 -7.57 3.33
C SER A 203 -14.58 -8.60 2.24
N GLU A 204 -14.12 -9.79 2.63
CA GLU A 204 -13.84 -10.88 1.69
C GLU A 204 -15.10 -11.35 0.94
N LEU A 205 -16.22 -11.51 1.66
CA LEU A 205 -17.52 -11.83 1.03
C LEU A 205 -17.96 -10.72 0.06
N LEU A 206 -17.76 -9.45 0.43
CA LEU A 206 -18.09 -8.32 -0.41
C LEU A 206 -17.24 -8.26 -1.69
N PHE A 207 -15.94 -8.52 -1.60
CA PHE A 207 -15.08 -8.63 -2.79
C PHE A 207 -15.52 -9.79 -3.68
N GLY A 208 -15.82 -10.96 -3.11
CA GLY A 208 -16.31 -12.11 -3.88
C GLY A 208 -17.63 -11.81 -4.62
N VAL A 209 -18.59 -11.16 -3.96
CA VAL A 209 -19.86 -10.75 -4.61
C VAL A 209 -19.61 -9.69 -5.68
N SER A 210 -18.69 -8.76 -5.44
CA SER A 210 -18.32 -7.72 -6.40
C SER A 210 -17.67 -8.32 -7.65
N ASP A 211 -16.74 -9.26 -7.49
CA ASP A 211 -16.10 -9.98 -8.60
C ASP A 211 -17.11 -10.76 -9.45
N ILE A 212 -18.05 -11.47 -8.82
CA ILE A 212 -19.13 -12.18 -9.52
C ILE A 212 -20.00 -11.20 -10.30
N THR A 213 -20.38 -10.08 -9.65
CA THR A 213 -21.25 -9.07 -10.28
C THR A 213 -20.56 -8.40 -11.46
N ALA A 214 -19.27 -8.04 -11.31
CA ALA A 214 -18.46 -7.48 -12.38
C ALA A 214 -18.32 -8.47 -13.54
N SER A 215 -18.05 -9.74 -13.25
CA SER A 215 -17.93 -10.80 -14.26
C SER A 215 -19.24 -11.00 -15.05
N ILE A 216 -20.38 -11.02 -14.36
CA ILE A 216 -21.71 -11.06 -15.01
C ILE A 216 -21.94 -9.81 -15.87
N GLY A 217 -21.57 -8.63 -15.36
CA GLY A 217 -21.66 -7.37 -16.10
C GLY A 217 -20.86 -7.39 -17.40
N ILE A 218 -19.59 -7.82 -17.35
CA ILE A 218 -18.71 -7.94 -18.52
C ILE A 218 -19.27 -8.96 -19.51
N MET A 219 -19.72 -10.11 -19.04
CA MET A 219 -20.34 -11.13 -19.89
C MET A 219 -21.57 -10.60 -20.62
N LEU A 220 -22.44 -9.84 -19.93
CA LEU A 220 -23.62 -9.22 -20.56
C LEU A 220 -23.23 -8.12 -21.56
N LEU A 221 -22.27 -7.25 -21.22
CA LEU A 221 -21.82 -6.16 -22.10
C LEU A 221 -21.15 -6.67 -23.38
N THR A 222 -20.44 -7.80 -23.27
CA THR A 222 -19.74 -8.41 -24.41
C THR A 222 -20.58 -9.44 -25.15
N GLN A 223 -21.86 -9.60 -24.80
CA GLN A 223 -22.77 -10.61 -25.37
C GLN A 223 -22.18 -12.03 -25.26
N GLY A 224 -21.42 -12.30 -24.21
CA GLY A 224 -20.76 -13.57 -23.96
C GLY A 224 -19.46 -13.80 -24.74
N VAL A 225 -18.97 -12.81 -25.49
CA VAL A 225 -17.66 -12.89 -26.19
C VAL A 225 -16.51 -12.91 -25.19
N VAL A 226 -16.65 -12.21 -24.05
CA VAL A 226 -15.65 -12.18 -22.98
C VAL A 226 -16.26 -12.79 -21.74
N ALA A 227 -15.64 -13.87 -21.27
CA ALA A 227 -15.90 -14.45 -19.95
C ALA A 227 -14.67 -14.19 -19.08
N VAL A 228 -14.82 -13.29 -18.09
CA VAL A 228 -13.82 -13.12 -17.03
C VAL A 228 -14.26 -14.01 -15.88
N SER A 229 -13.41 -14.96 -15.51
CA SER A 229 -13.57 -15.76 -14.29
C SER A 229 -12.34 -15.52 -13.43
N GLY A 230 -12.49 -14.69 -12.41
CA GLY A 230 -11.43 -14.42 -11.44
C GLY A 230 -12.04 -14.02 -10.12
N VAL A 231 -11.56 -14.62 -9.04
CA VAL A 231 -11.80 -14.19 -7.66
C VAL A 231 -10.55 -13.46 -7.19
N GLY A 232 -10.73 -12.33 -6.49
CA GLY A 232 -9.65 -11.49 -5.98
C GLY A 232 -9.29 -10.28 -6.86
N MET A 233 -9.96 -10.06 -8.00
CA MET A 233 -9.67 -8.89 -8.86
C MET A 233 -10.06 -7.58 -8.16
N THR A 234 -11.23 -7.54 -7.54
CA THR A 234 -11.68 -6.37 -6.77
C THR A 234 -10.78 -6.13 -5.56
N ARG A 235 -10.33 -7.20 -4.88
CA ARG A 235 -9.38 -7.09 -3.77
C ARG A 235 -8.04 -6.52 -4.22
N TRP A 236 -7.46 -7.08 -5.29
CA TRP A 236 -6.20 -6.59 -5.87
C TRP A 236 -6.33 -5.12 -6.28
N LEU A 237 -7.41 -4.77 -7.00
CA LEU A 237 -7.66 -3.39 -7.40
C LEU A 237 -7.83 -2.45 -6.21
N TYR A 238 -8.45 -2.91 -5.12
CA TYR A 238 -8.58 -2.13 -3.89
C TYR A 238 -7.21 -1.88 -3.24
N VAL A 239 -6.37 -2.91 -3.12
CA VAL A 239 -5.01 -2.80 -2.58
C VAL A 239 -4.16 -1.84 -3.41
N GLU A 240 -4.19 -1.99 -4.73
CA GLU A 240 -3.46 -1.13 -5.67
C GLU A 240 -3.97 0.32 -5.62
N ALA A 241 -5.28 0.53 -5.69
CA ALA A 241 -5.86 1.88 -5.71
C ALA A 241 -5.72 2.62 -4.37
N ALA A 242 -5.55 1.88 -3.27
CA ALA A 242 -5.30 2.43 -1.95
C ALA A 242 -3.81 2.55 -1.62
N ASP A 243 -2.91 2.26 -2.58
CA ASP A 243 -1.46 2.30 -2.43
C ASP A 243 -0.97 1.49 -1.20
N LEU A 244 -1.63 0.35 -0.99
CA LEU A 244 -1.38 -0.54 0.14
C LEU A 244 -0.24 -1.54 -0.15
N ASP A 245 0.54 -1.32 -1.21
CA ASP A 245 1.72 -2.15 -1.47
C ASP A 245 2.78 -1.90 -0.40
N GLY A 246 3.37 -2.98 0.11
CA GLY A 246 4.14 -2.97 1.35
C GLY A 246 5.40 -2.12 1.28
N LEU A 247 6.00 -1.98 0.09
CA LEU A 247 7.20 -1.17 -0.09
C LEU A 247 6.83 0.31 -0.01
N ASP A 248 6.04 0.84 -0.94
CA ASP A 248 5.73 2.28 -1.12
C ASP A 248 4.54 2.84 -0.32
N ARG A 249 3.98 2.04 0.59
CA ARG A 249 2.85 2.45 1.44
C ARG A 249 2.97 3.86 2.02
N VAL A 250 1.91 4.64 1.82
CA VAL A 250 1.66 5.90 2.53
C VAL A 250 0.81 5.61 3.77
N TYR A 251 1.28 6.08 4.92
CA TYR A 251 0.59 5.89 6.20
C TYR A 251 -0.44 6.99 6.44
N ASP A 252 -1.56 6.64 7.07
CA ASP A 252 -2.55 7.64 7.48
C ASP A 252 -2.10 8.44 8.72
N GLU A 253 -2.81 9.53 9.02
CA GLU A 253 -2.51 10.43 10.13
C GLU A 253 -2.41 9.69 11.47
N GLN A 254 -3.31 8.72 11.73
CA GLN A 254 -3.29 7.96 12.97
C GLN A 254 -2.03 7.08 13.05
N GLN A 255 -1.69 6.38 11.97
CA GLN A 255 -0.51 5.51 11.93
C GLN A 255 0.79 6.31 12.13
N ILE A 256 0.84 7.54 11.63
CA ILE A 256 1.97 8.45 11.80
C ILE A 256 2.09 8.92 13.25
N GLU A 257 0.97 9.29 13.90
CA GLU A 257 0.92 9.66 15.32
C GLU A 257 1.37 8.50 16.22
N GLU A 258 0.82 7.30 15.99
CA GLU A 258 1.15 6.09 16.74
C GLU A 258 2.62 5.71 16.58
N MET A 259 3.13 5.74 15.34
CA MET A 259 4.55 5.48 15.08
C MET A 259 5.45 6.47 15.84
N ALA A 260 5.16 7.77 15.79
CA ALA A 260 5.99 8.78 16.45
C ALA A 260 6.03 8.57 17.96
N GLU A 261 4.89 8.26 18.58
CA GLU A 261 4.82 7.99 20.01
C GLU A 261 5.60 6.72 20.39
N ILE A 262 5.39 5.62 19.68
CA ILE A 262 6.07 4.34 19.93
C ILE A 262 7.59 4.50 19.73
N ALA A 263 8.03 5.15 18.66
CA ALA A 263 9.45 5.38 18.37
C ALA A 263 10.12 6.19 19.49
N LEU A 264 9.48 7.25 19.99
CA LEU A 264 10.02 8.05 21.10
C LEU A 264 10.04 7.27 22.43
N LEU A 265 9.05 6.41 22.70
CA LEU A 265 9.05 5.52 23.86
C LEU A 265 10.21 4.52 23.80
N ILE A 266 10.47 3.95 22.62
CA ILE A 266 11.60 3.04 22.37
C ILE A 266 12.92 3.77 22.60
N LEU A 267 13.11 4.94 21.97
CA LEU A 267 14.33 5.73 22.13
C LEU A 267 14.56 6.14 23.59
N ALA A 268 13.51 6.56 24.30
CA ALA A 268 13.59 6.93 25.71
C ALA A 268 13.92 5.74 26.63
N SER A 269 13.68 4.52 26.17
CA SER A 269 14.02 3.27 26.87
C SER A 269 15.38 2.68 26.42
N SER A 270 16.05 3.35 25.49
CA SER A 270 17.37 2.97 24.94
C SER A 270 18.46 3.93 25.41
N ASP A 271 19.70 3.70 24.97
CA ASP A 271 20.83 4.61 25.22
C ASP A 271 20.91 5.79 24.23
N TYR A 272 20.02 5.83 23.23
CA TYR A 272 19.98 6.90 22.22
C TYR A 272 19.16 8.11 22.68
N ALA A 273 19.51 9.30 22.19
CA ALA A 273 18.77 10.52 22.50
C ALA A 273 17.39 10.53 21.80
N PRO A 274 16.26 10.66 22.53
CA PRO A 274 14.93 10.75 21.90
C PRO A 274 14.78 11.95 20.94
N GLY A 275 15.62 12.97 21.09
CA GLY A 275 15.66 14.14 20.21
C GLY A 275 16.32 13.90 18.85
N GLY A 276 17.08 12.81 18.66
CA GLY A 276 17.89 12.60 17.44
C GLY A 276 17.07 12.64 16.15
N LEU A 277 15.93 11.96 16.12
CA LEU A 277 15.02 11.98 14.98
C LEU A 277 14.47 13.39 14.68
N LEU A 278 14.18 14.17 15.72
CA LEU A 278 13.68 15.53 15.56
C LEU A 278 14.76 16.46 15.02
N ASP A 279 16.00 16.28 15.47
CA ASP A 279 17.16 17.04 14.99
C ASP A 279 17.46 16.73 13.52
N PHE A 280 17.35 15.46 13.11
CA PHE A 280 17.41 15.05 11.71
C PHE A 280 16.38 15.83 10.87
N TRP A 281 15.08 15.77 11.20
CA TRP A 281 14.05 16.43 10.39
C TRP A 281 14.14 17.96 10.41
N ARG A 282 14.62 18.57 11.49
CA ARG A 282 14.92 20.02 11.54
C ARG A 282 16.03 20.42 10.58
N ARG A 283 17.08 19.60 10.47
CA ARG A 283 18.17 19.81 9.52
C ARG A 283 17.67 19.66 8.08
N VAL A 284 16.88 18.63 7.80
CA VAL A 284 16.20 18.45 6.50
C VAL A 284 15.32 19.64 6.13
N GLY A 285 14.50 20.14 7.08
CA GLY A 285 13.65 21.31 6.86
C GLY A 285 14.42 22.62 6.63
N SER A 286 15.69 22.67 7.05
CA SER A 286 16.56 23.84 6.91
C SER A 286 17.41 23.82 5.63
N ASP A 287 17.51 22.66 4.96
CA ASP A 287 18.28 22.48 3.72
C ASP A 287 17.38 21.92 2.59
N PRO A 288 16.94 22.78 1.64
CA PRO A 288 16.13 22.34 0.51
C PRO A 288 16.78 21.28 -0.39
N GLY A 289 18.12 21.27 -0.48
CA GLY A 289 18.87 20.28 -1.25
C GLY A 289 18.77 18.90 -0.60
N LEU A 290 18.94 18.85 0.72
CA LEU A 290 18.75 17.64 1.51
C LEU A 290 17.30 17.14 1.46
N GLY A 291 16.32 18.06 1.57
CA GLY A 291 14.90 17.72 1.43
C GLY A 291 14.56 17.08 0.07
N THR A 292 15.19 17.53 -1.02
CA THR A 292 15.00 16.93 -2.35
C THR A 292 15.58 15.51 -2.40
N ARG A 293 16.76 15.30 -1.83
CA ARG A 293 17.44 13.99 -1.79
C ARG A 293 16.66 12.96 -0.94
N LEU A 294 15.88 13.43 0.04
CA LEU A 294 15.08 12.63 0.97
C LEU A 294 13.62 12.46 0.58
N GLN A 295 13.23 12.79 -0.65
CA GLN A 295 11.84 12.68 -1.09
C GLN A 295 11.29 11.26 -0.92
N ARG A 296 12.11 10.25 -1.22
CA ARG A 296 11.75 8.82 -1.07
C ARG A 296 11.49 8.45 0.39
N LEU A 297 12.39 8.83 1.31
CA LEU A 297 12.22 8.60 2.75
C LEU A 297 11.02 9.38 3.33
N SER A 298 10.73 10.55 2.77
CA SER A 298 9.68 11.45 3.28
C SER A 298 8.25 10.94 3.09
N ARG A 299 7.99 9.98 2.19
CA ARG A 299 6.66 9.37 1.94
C ARG A 299 5.50 10.39 1.92
N ASP A 300 5.67 11.45 1.12
CA ASP A 300 4.72 12.57 0.97
C ASP A 300 4.40 13.39 2.23
N LEU A 301 5.03 13.10 3.37
CA LEU A 301 5.02 13.96 4.54
C LEU A 301 6.13 14.99 4.47
N SER A 302 5.76 16.28 4.54
CA SER A 302 6.75 17.35 4.58
C SER A 302 7.59 17.30 5.87
N PRO A 303 8.83 17.81 5.86
CA PRO A 303 9.63 17.93 7.08
C PRO A 303 8.91 18.70 8.20
N ALA A 304 8.11 19.71 7.85
CA ALA A 304 7.35 20.50 8.82
C ALA A 304 6.25 19.68 9.51
N GLU A 305 5.52 18.85 8.76
CA GLU A 305 4.51 17.95 9.32
C GLU A 305 5.16 16.90 10.24
N ARG A 306 6.30 16.32 9.84
CA ARG A 306 7.05 15.36 10.65
C ARG A 306 7.52 15.97 11.98
N ILE A 307 8.10 17.18 11.91
CA ILE A 307 8.50 17.92 13.11
C ILE A 307 7.31 18.14 14.05
N ALA A 308 6.15 18.54 13.51
CA ALA A 308 4.97 18.79 14.32
C ALA A 308 4.47 17.53 15.05
N VAL A 309 4.41 16.38 14.37
CA VAL A 309 4.02 15.10 15.00
C VAL A 309 5.02 14.69 16.08
N LEU A 310 6.32 14.79 15.79
CA LEU A 310 7.37 14.42 16.76
C LEU A 310 7.38 15.33 17.98
N GLU A 311 7.14 16.63 17.83
CA GLU A 311 7.02 17.57 18.96
C GLU A 311 5.79 17.29 19.82
N ALA A 312 4.67 16.90 19.20
CA ALA A 312 3.48 16.46 19.92
C ALA A 312 3.75 15.19 20.74
N ALA A 313 4.37 14.18 20.12
CA ALA A 313 4.73 12.92 20.78
C ALA A 313 5.75 13.15 21.92
N MET A 314 6.74 14.02 21.72
CA MET A 314 7.71 14.41 22.76
C MET A 314 7.03 15.05 23.97
N THR A 315 6.00 15.87 23.74
CA THR A 315 5.22 16.50 24.82
C THR A 315 4.48 15.44 25.64
N LEU A 316 3.90 14.43 24.99
CA LEU A 316 3.22 13.31 25.66
C LEU A 316 4.20 12.49 26.51
N LEU A 317 5.36 12.15 25.95
CA LEU A 317 6.44 11.45 26.67
C LEU A 317 6.84 12.19 27.95
N GLN A 318 7.07 13.50 27.85
CA GLN A 318 7.45 14.34 29.00
C GLN A 318 6.34 14.41 30.06
N ALA A 319 5.08 14.48 29.64
CA ALA A 319 3.94 14.47 30.57
C ALA A 319 3.88 13.15 31.36
N GLY A 320 4.04 12.02 30.68
CA GLY A 320 4.08 10.69 31.31
C GLY A 320 5.22 10.55 32.33
N HIS A 321 6.43 11.02 31.99
CA HIS A 321 7.57 11.01 32.91
C HIS A 321 7.30 11.84 34.19
N ASN A 322 6.67 13.01 34.05
CA ASN A 322 6.34 13.86 35.20
C ASN A 322 5.32 13.19 36.13
N GLU A 323 4.34 12.47 35.58
CA GLU A 323 3.33 11.74 36.35
C GLU A 323 3.95 10.58 37.14
N ILE A 324 4.81 9.76 36.50
CA ILE A 324 5.53 8.67 37.16
C ILE A 324 6.44 9.21 38.28
N ALA A 325 7.17 10.30 38.01
CA ALA A 325 8.02 10.93 39.01
C ALA A 325 7.20 11.41 40.23
N ALA A 326 6.04 12.02 40.00
CA ALA A 326 5.14 12.45 41.07
C ALA A 326 4.62 11.28 41.91
N LEU A 327 4.26 10.15 41.29
CA LEU A 327 3.81 8.94 41.97
C LEU A 327 4.94 8.27 42.78
N SER A 328 6.17 8.27 42.28
CA SER A 328 7.33 7.69 42.97
C SER A 328 7.82 8.51 44.18
N SER A 329 7.36 9.77 44.30
CA SER A 329 7.73 10.70 45.37
C SER A 329 6.77 10.69 46.57
N GLN A 330 5.71 9.88 46.52
CA GLN A 330 4.72 9.68 47.59
C GLN A 330 4.99 8.38 48.35
#